data_AF-A0A453EAA1-F1
#
_entry.id   AF-A0A453EAA1-F1
#
_cell.length_a   1.000
_cell.length_b   1.000
_cell.length_c   1.000
_cell.angle_alpha   90.00
_cell.angle_beta   90.00
_cell.angle_gamma   90.00
#
_symmetry.space_group_name_H-M   'P 1'
#
loop_
_entity.id
_entity.type
_entity.pdbx_description
1 polymer ?
#
loop_
_entity_poly.entity_id
_entity_poly.type
_entity_poly.pdbx_seq_one_letter_code
_entity_poly.pdbx_strand_id
1 'polypeptide(L)'
;NALMSGHKRSRQFRLSCCSFLDMMRAGVVATPVTYITVLSACGKGNDVLLGMQLHKRIIESGVLPDLKVENALVDMYAECGQMEAAWDLFEGMQVRNIVSWTSVISGFVRLGQVDRARVLFDRMPERDTVSWTAMIDGYVQAGQFREALEMFREMQLSKVRADEFTMVSIVTACAQLGALETGEWARIYMNRHGIKMDTFVGNALIDMYSKCGSIERALDVFNEVHSRDKFTWTAVILGLAVNGHGEEAIDMFDRMLRAFEAPDEVTFIGVLTACTHAGLVDKGRDFFLSMTGTYRIAPNVMHYGCMIDLLGRAGKLREALETIGKMPMKPSSAIWGTLLAACRVHGNSEIGELAAERLLELDPENSMAYVLLSNLYAKSNRWGDVRWLRQVMMEKGIKKEPGCSLIEMNGTIHEFVAGDRSHPMSEEIYSKLDKVLTDLKNDGYVPDVTEVFVQVTEEEKQKVLYWHSEKLAVAFALLVSESSVTIRIVKNLRMCLDCHNAIKLITKLYVREIVVRDRTRFHHFRHGLCSCKDYW
;
A
#
# COMPACT_ATOMS: atom_id res chain seq x y z
N ASN A 1 -2.95 -32.48 -27.48
CA ASN A 1 -3.84 -31.67 -26.61
C ASN A 1 -3.71 -31.97 -25.12
N ALA A 2 -3.87 -33.22 -24.66
CA ALA A 2 -3.77 -33.55 -23.23
C ALA A 2 -2.41 -33.18 -22.60
N LEU A 3 -1.29 -33.52 -23.27
CA LEU A 3 0.07 -33.16 -22.82
C LEU A 3 0.28 -31.64 -22.71
N MET A 4 -0.11 -30.88 -23.73
CA MET A 4 -0.03 -29.40 -23.71
C MET A 4 -0.87 -28.81 -22.58
N SER A 5 -2.10 -29.30 -22.37
CA SER A 5 -2.95 -28.84 -21.28
C SER A 5 -2.35 -29.18 -19.91
N GLY A 6 -1.72 -30.36 -19.77
CA GLY A 6 -0.97 -30.76 -18.58
C GLY A 6 0.18 -29.83 -18.27
N HIS A 7 1.08 -29.59 -19.25
CA HIS A 7 2.21 -28.66 -19.09
C HIS A 7 1.73 -27.25 -18.74
N LYS A 8 0.65 -26.75 -19.38
CA LYS A 8 0.05 -25.45 -19.05
C LYS A 8 -0.44 -25.40 -17.59
N ARG A 9 -1.17 -26.43 -17.13
CA ARG A 9 -1.67 -26.52 -15.74
C ARG A 9 -0.51 -26.53 -14.73
N SER A 10 0.60 -27.15 -15.08
CA SER A 10 1.84 -27.16 -14.29
C SER A 10 2.71 -25.91 -14.47
N ARG A 11 2.20 -24.84 -15.12
CA ARG A 11 2.94 -23.58 -15.43
C ARG A 11 4.22 -23.78 -16.24
N GLN A 12 4.36 -24.91 -16.93
CA GLN A 12 5.48 -25.22 -17.82
C GLN A 12 5.16 -24.75 -19.24
N PHE A 13 4.98 -23.43 -19.41
CA PHE A 13 4.50 -22.83 -20.66
C PHE A 13 5.40 -23.16 -21.86
N ARG A 14 6.72 -23.11 -21.68
CA ARG A 14 7.70 -23.50 -22.72
C ARG A 14 7.52 -24.95 -23.17
N LEU A 15 7.31 -25.88 -22.24
CA LEU A 15 7.13 -27.31 -22.58
C LEU A 15 5.78 -27.55 -23.29
N SER A 16 4.75 -26.76 -22.96
CA SER A 16 3.50 -26.74 -23.73
C SER A 16 3.75 -26.30 -25.17
N CYS A 17 4.51 -25.23 -25.38
CA CYS A 17 4.90 -24.74 -26.70
C CYS A 17 5.76 -25.76 -27.48
N CYS A 18 6.75 -26.40 -26.84
CA CYS A 18 7.56 -27.44 -27.46
C CYS A 18 6.70 -28.64 -27.91
N SER A 19 5.76 -29.08 -27.06
CA SER A 19 4.84 -30.18 -27.38
C SER A 19 3.99 -29.88 -28.62
N PHE A 20 3.64 -28.61 -28.84
CA PHE A 20 2.96 -28.18 -30.07
C PHE A 20 3.88 -28.28 -31.29
N LEU A 21 5.12 -27.81 -31.19
CA LEU A 21 6.08 -27.89 -32.30
C LEU A 21 6.36 -29.35 -32.68
N ASP A 22 6.45 -30.26 -31.71
CA ASP A 22 6.63 -31.68 -31.97
C ASP A 22 5.40 -32.33 -32.61
N MET A 23 4.19 -31.93 -32.18
CA MET A 23 2.95 -32.33 -32.84
C MET A 23 2.93 -31.91 -34.32
N MET A 24 3.39 -30.69 -34.61
CA MET A 24 3.49 -30.18 -35.98
C MET A 24 4.55 -30.94 -36.80
N ARG A 25 5.71 -31.27 -36.20
CA ARG A 25 6.74 -32.10 -36.86
C ARG A 25 6.25 -33.51 -37.18
N ALA A 26 5.35 -34.05 -36.35
CA ALA A 26 4.70 -35.34 -36.56
C ALA A 26 3.57 -35.30 -37.63
N GLY A 27 3.31 -34.15 -38.26
CA GLY A 27 2.29 -34.01 -39.30
C GLY A 27 0.85 -34.03 -38.79
N VAL A 28 0.63 -33.84 -37.48
CA VAL A 28 -0.71 -33.84 -36.89
C VAL A 28 -1.36 -32.47 -37.06
N VAL A 29 -2.58 -32.44 -37.60
CA VAL A 29 -3.33 -31.21 -37.85
C VAL A 29 -3.80 -30.57 -36.53
N ALA A 30 -3.56 -29.27 -36.37
CA ALA A 30 -4.00 -28.50 -35.23
C ALA A 30 -5.50 -28.18 -35.29
N THR A 31 -6.19 -28.32 -34.17
CA THR A 31 -7.60 -27.95 -34.03
C THR A 31 -7.74 -26.59 -33.33
N PRO A 32 -8.91 -25.94 -33.35
CA PRO A 32 -9.15 -24.71 -32.59
C PRO A 32 -8.77 -24.83 -31.11
N VAL A 33 -9.05 -25.98 -30.48
CA VAL A 33 -8.69 -26.26 -29.08
C VAL A 33 -7.16 -26.33 -28.89
N THR A 34 -6.43 -26.87 -29.87
CA THR A 34 -4.97 -26.85 -29.89
C THR A 34 -4.46 -25.41 -29.88
N TYR A 35 -4.94 -24.59 -30.81
CA TYR A 35 -4.54 -23.19 -30.93
C TYR A 35 -4.81 -22.40 -29.65
N ILE A 36 -6.03 -22.47 -29.08
CA ILE A 36 -6.38 -21.79 -27.83
C ILE A 36 -5.42 -22.19 -26.68
N THR A 37 -5.09 -23.48 -26.58
CA THR A 37 -4.21 -23.98 -25.51
C THR A 37 -2.81 -23.43 -25.63
N VAL A 38 -2.26 -23.38 -26.85
CA VAL A 38 -0.88 -22.95 -27.11
C VAL A 38 -0.78 -21.42 -27.10
N LEU A 39 -1.75 -20.69 -27.65
CA LEU A 39 -1.81 -19.22 -27.56
C LEU A 39 -1.80 -18.75 -26.11
N SER A 40 -2.63 -19.37 -25.26
CA SER A 40 -2.64 -19.07 -23.83
C SER A 40 -1.36 -19.51 -23.10
N ALA A 41 -0.59 -20.45 -23.64
CA ALA A 41 0.75 -20.75 -23.13
C ALA A 41 1.78 -19.71 -23.59
N CYS A 42 1.66 -19.19 -24.83
CA CYS A 42 2.52 -18.15 -25.36
C CYS A 42 2.33 -16.84 -24.59
N GLY A 43 1.09 -16.41 -24.35
CA GLY A 43 0.79 -15.20 -23.58
C GLY A 43 1.36 -15.27 -22.16
N LYS A 44 1.02 -16.31 -21.40
CA LYS A 44 1.55 -16.54 -20.04
C LYS A 44 3.06 -16.76 -19.99
N GLY A 45 3.65 -17.28 -21.06
CA GLY A 45 5.08 -17.46 -21.22
C GLY A 45 5.82 -16.23 -21.78
N ASN A 46 5.09 -15.17 -22.13
CA ASN A 46 5.56 -13.98 -22.84
C ASN A 46 6.35 -14.31 -24.14
N ASP A 47 5.93 -15.33 -24.89
CA ASP A 47 6.55 -15.77 -26.15
C ASP A 47 5.81 -15.18 -27.36
N VAL A 48 6.06 -13.90 -27.59
CA VAL A 48 5.40 -13.11 -28.66
C VAL A 48 5.72 -13.66 -30.05
N LEU A 49 6.97 -14.12 -30.26
CA LEU A 49 7.43 -14.60 -31.55
C LEU A 49 6.69 -15.86 -31.97
N LEU A 50 6.54 -16.82 -31.05
CA LEU A 50 5.73 -18.00 -31.32
C LEU A 50 4.26 -17.64 -31.48
N GLY A 51 3.74 -16.72 -30.67
CA GLY A 51 2.39 -16.18 -30.80
C GLY A 51 2.08 -15.62 -32.20
N MET A 52 2.99 -14.82 -32.77
CA MET A 52 2.88 -14.29 -34.13
C MET A 52 2.93 -15.39 -35.21
N GLN A 53 3.80 -16.39 -35.04
CA GLN A 53 3.86 -17.52 -35.96
C GLN A 53 2.57 -18.34 -35.94
N LEU A 54 1.99 -18.54 -34.74
CA LEU A 54 0.70 -19.22 -34.57
C LEU A 54 -0.43 -18.41 -35.19
N HIS A 55 -0.46 -17.10 -34.99
CA HIS A 55 -1.46 -16.22 -35.60
C HIS A 55 -1.44 -16.34 -37.14
N LYS A 56 -0.27 -16.25 -37.76
CA LYS A 56 -0.13 -16.44 -39.22
C LYS A 56 -0.66 -17.81 -39.67
N ARG A 57 -0.31 -18.89 -38.96
CA ARG A 57 -0.78 -20.25 -39.28
C ARG A 57 -2.29 -20.42 -39.09
N ILE A 58 -2.87 -19.78 -38.09
CA ILE A 58 -4.32 -19.78 -37.85
C ILE A 58 -5.05 -19.19 -39.06
N ILE A 59 -4.55 -18.07 -39.61
CA ILE A 59 -5.06 -17.46 -40.84
C ILE A 59 -4.91 -18.42 -42.02
N GLU A 60 -3.72 -18.99 -42.24
CA GLU A 60 -3.43 -19.92 -43.35
C GLU A 60 -4.27 -21.21 -43.29
N SER A 61 -4.61 -21.68 -42.08
CA SER A 61 -5.42 -22.89 -41.89
C SER A 61 -6.92 -22.70 -42.12
N GLY A 62 -7.38 -21.46 -42.35
CA GLY A 62 -8.81 -21.16 -42.54
C GLY A 62 -9.67 -21.38 -41.30
N VAL A 63 -9.05 -21.47 -40.11
CA VAL A 63 -9.77 -21.64 -38.84
C VAL A 63 -10.52 -20.36 -38.43
N LEU A 64 -10.10 -19.20 -38.93
CA LEU A 64 -10.83 -17.95 -38.76
C LEU A 64 -11.94 -17.80 -39.81
N PRO A 65 -13.10 -17.24 -39.45
CA PRO A 65 -13.44 -16.69 -38.13
C PRO A 65 -13.94 -17.77 -37.14
N ASP A 66 -13.26 -17.91 -36.00
CA ASP A 66 -13.73 -18.65 -34.82
C ASP A 66 -13.56 -17.76 -33.59
N LEU A 67 -14.67 -17.39 -32.96
CA LEU A 67 -14.70 -16.42 -31.85
C LEU A 67 -13.81 -16.83 -30.66
N LYS A 68 -13.66 -18.13 -30.39
CA LYS A 68 -12.83 -18.60 -29.27
C LYS A 68 -11.34 -18.48 -29.61
N VAL A 69 -10.97 -18.73 -30.85
CA VAL A 69 -9.60 -18.54 -31.35
C VAL A 69 -9.26 -17.05 -31.45
N GLU A 70 -10.19 -16.19 -31.92
CA GLU A 70 -10.01 -14.74 -31.94
C GLU A 70 -9.81 -14.18 -30.53
N ASN A 71 -10.64 -14.58 -29.55
CA ASN A 71 -10.47 -14.21 -28.15
C ASN A 71 -9.10 -14.65 -27.60
N ALA A 72 -8.66 -15.87 -27.93
CA ALA A 72 -7.35 -16.37 -27.49
C ALA A 72 -6.18 -15.62 -28.14
N LEU A 73 -6.33 -15.12 -29.36
CA LEU A 73 -5.34 -14.26 -30.02
C LEU A 73 -5.25 -12.89 -29.35
N VAL A 74 -6.40 -12.25 -29.11
CA VAL A 74 -6.47 -10.96 -28.40
C VAL A 74 -5.84 -11.09 -27.02
N ASP A 75 -6.22 -12.11 -26.25
CA ASP A 75 -5.64 -12.39 -24.94
C ASP A 75 -4.13 -12.62 -25.03
N MET A 76 -3.65 -13.47 -25.95
CA MET A 76 -2.22 -13.73 -26.13
C MET A 76 -1.41 -12.45 -26.41
N TYR A 77 -1.87 -11.60 -27.33
CA TYR A 77 -1.18 -10.33 -27.63
C TYR A 77 -1.22 -9.37 -26.45
N ALA A 78 -2.36 -9.29 -25.74
CA ALA A 78 -2.50 -8.48 -24.53
C ALA A 78 -1.59 -8.98 -23.39
N GLU A 79 -1.49 -10.30 -23.17
CA GLU A 79 -0.57 -10.90 -22.19
C GLU A 79 0.90 -10.66 -22.54
N CYS A 80 1.22 -10.56 -23.84
CA CYS A 80 2.54 -10.22 -24.35
C CYS A 80 2.88 -8.72 -24.34
N GLY A 81 1.96 -7.86 -23.87
CA GLY A 81 2.12 -6.40 -23.90
C GLY A 81 2.02 -5.76 -25.30
N GLN A 82 1.65 -6.53 -26.34
CA GLN A 82 1.47 -6.05 -27.71
C GLN A 82 0.05 -5.50 -27.91
N MET A 83 -0.26 -4.40 -27.22
CA MET A 83 -1.63 -3.91 -27.12
C MET A 83 -2.18 -3.36 -28.44
N GLU A 84 -1.33 -2.81 -29.30
CA GLU A 84 -1.74 -2.36 -30.64
C GLU A 84 -2.25 -3.54 -31.48
N ALA A 85 -1.49 -4.64 -31.53
CA ALA A 85 -1.91 -5.85 -32.24
C ALA A 85 -3.17 -6.49 -31.63
N ALA A 86 -3.30 -6.47 -30.30
CA ALA A 86 -4.52 -6.93 -29.62
C ALA A 86 -5.73 -6.07 -29.97
N TRP A 87 -5.54 -4.75 -30.06
CA TRP A 87 -6.58 -3.78 -30.41
C TRP A 87 -7.02 -3.91 -31.86
N ASP A 88 -6.08 -3.99 -32.80
CA ASP A 88 -6.38 -4.16 -34.23
C ASP A 88 -7.19 -5.44 -34.48
N LEU A 89 -6.83 -6.53 -33.80
CA LEU A 89 -7.60 -7.77 -33.83
C LEU A 89 -9.01 -7.57 -33.29
N PHE A 90 -9.13 -6.93 -32.12
CA PHE A 90 -10.42 -6.67 -31.49
C PHE A 90 -11.33 -5.78 -32.34
N GLU A 91 -10.81 -4.74 -33.00
CA GLU A 91 -11.56 -3.91 -33.95
C GLU A 91 -11.92 -4.67 -35.24
N GLY A 92 -11.10 -5.64 -35.65
CA GLY A 92 -11.39 -6.52 -36.78
C GLY A 92 -12.48 -7.58 -36.53
N MET A 93 -12.83 -7.88 -35.27
CA MET A 93 -13.82 -8.92 -34.94
C MET A 93 -15.23 -8.56 -35.41
N GLN A 94 -15.88 -9.49 -36.11
CA GLN A 94 -17.27 -9.35 -36.56
C GLN A 94 -18.27 -9.43 -35.39
N VAL A 95 -17.98 -10.28 -34.41
CA VAL A 95 -18.80 -10.46 -33.21
C VAL A 95 -17.91 -10.34 -31.99
N ARG A 96 -18.32 -9.52 -31.02
CA ARG A 96 -17.61 -9.30 -29.76
C ARG A 96 -18.49 -9.76 -28.60
N ASN A 97 -17.96 -10.64 -27.76
CA ASN A 97 -18.63 -11.08 -26.54
C ASN A 97 -17.89 -10.57 -25.30
N ILE A 98 -18.43 -10.83 -24.11
CA ILE A 98 -17.87 -10.36 -22.83
C ILE A 98 -16.38 -10.73 -22.69
N VAL A 99 -15.98 -11.92 -23.17
CA VAL A 99 -14.58 -12.37 -23.14
C VAL A 99 -13.66 -11.50 -24.01
N SER A 100 -14.08 -11.14 -25.23
CA SER A 100 -13.30 -10.24 -26.11
C SER A 100 -13.04 -8.89 -25.45
N TRP A 101 -14.08 -8.27 -24.87
CA TRP A 101 -13.98 -6.98 -24.18
C TRP A 101 -13.11 -7.06 -22.93
N THR A 102 -13.33 -8.08 -22.09
CA THR A 102 -12.59 -8.26 -20.84
C THR A 102 -11.10 -8.49 -21.10
N SER A 103 -10.75 -9.23 -22.17
CA SER A 103 -9.34 -9.50 -22.52
C SER A 103 -8.58 -8.20 -22.85
N VAL A 104 -9.20 -7.30 -23.62
CA VAL A 104 -8.62 -6.00 -23.97
C VAL A 104 -8.53 -5.09 -22.74
N ILE A 105 -9.57 -5.06 -21.90
CA ILE A 105 -9.59 -4.31 -20.64
C ILE A 105 -8.46 -4.75 -19.72
N SER A 106 -8.33 -6.05 -19.46
CA SER A 106 -7.24 -6.62 -18.65
C SER A 106 -5.86 -6.36 -19.27
N GLY A 107 -5.76 -6.27 -20.60
CA GLY A 107 -4.57 -5.82 -21.31
C GLY A 107 -4.16 -4.39 -20.94
N PHE A 108 -5.08 -3.43 -21.09
CA PHE A 108 -4.82 -2.03 -20.75
C PHE A 108 -4.53 -1.82 -19.26
N VAL A 109 -5.25 -2.50 -18.37
CA VAL A 109 -5.00 -2.48 -16.92
C VAL A 109 -3.56 -2.88 -16.60
N ARG A 110 -3.06 -3.98 -17.18
CA ARG A 110 -1.69 -4.44 -16.93
C ARG A 110 -0.61 -3.50 -17.44
N LEU A 111 -0.93 -2.68 -18.44
CA LEU A 111 -0.05 -1.62 -18.94
C LEU A 111 -0.15 -0.33 -18.13
N GLY A 112 -0.94 -0.32 -17.03
CA GLY A 112 -1.19 0.86 -16.22
C GLY A 112 -2.11 1.90 -16.88
N GLN A 113 -2.73 1.57 -18.01
CA GLN A 113 -3.60 2.46 -18.78
C GLN A 113 -5.07 2.32 -18.33
N VAL A 114 -5.32 2.47 -17.02
CA VAL A 114 -6.64 2.21 -16.41
C VAL A 114 -7.72 3.14 -16.97
N ASP A 115 -7.39 4.38 -17.31
CA ASP A 115 -8.34 5.32 -17.92
C ASP A 115 -8.87 4.80 -19.27
N ARG A 116 -8.00 4.22 -20.11
CA ARG A 116 -8.43 3.60 -21.38
C ARG A 116 -9.26 2.35 -21.12
N ALA A 117 -8.88 1.55 -20.12
CA ALA A 117 -9.66 0.40 -19.71
C ALA A 117 -11.07 0.80 -19.25
N ARG A 118 -11.21 1.89 -18.48
CA ARG A 118 -12.50 2.45 -18.05
C ARG A 118 -13.37 2.87 -19.23
N VAL A 119 -12.80 3.59 -20.20
CA VAL A 119 -13.53 3.98 -21.41
C VAL A 119 -14.06 2.77 -22.18
N LEU A 120 -13.29 1.69 -22.27
CA LEU A 120 -13.73 0.46 -22.92
C LEU A 120 -14.81 -0.26 -22.10
N PHE A 121 -14.63 -0.33 -20.78
CA PHE A 121 -15.62 -0.89 -19.87
C PHE A 121 -16.97 -0.18 -19.98
N ASP A 122 -16.97 1.15 -20.08
CA ASP A 122 -18.18 1.96 -20.25
C ASP A 122 -18.88 1.73 -21.61
N ARG A 123 -18.12 1.33 -22.64
CA ARG A 123 -18.65 0.96 -23.96
C ARG A 123 -19.11 -0.50 -24.05
N MET A 124 -18.83 -1.34 -23.06
CA MET A 124 -19.28 -2.73 -23.06
C MET A 124 -20.82 -2.82 -23.07
N PRO A 125 -21.43 -3.53 -24.04
CA PRO A 125 -22.88 -3.69 -24.09
C PRO A 125 -23.44 -4.51 -22.91
N GLU A 126 -22.69 -5.52 -22.49
CA GLU A 126 -23.02 -6.42 -21.39
C GLU A 126 -21.82 -6.55 -20.47
N ARG A 127 -22.06 -6.59 -19.15
CA ARG A 127 -21.04 -6.69 -18.11
C ARG A 127 -21.41 -7.80 -17.15
N ASP A 128 -20.47 -8.70 -16.91
CA ASP A 128 -20.57 -9.76 -15.90
C ASP A 128 -19.62 -9.51 -14.73
N THR A 129 -19.69 -10.37 -13.71
CA THR A 129 -18.81 -10.30 -12.53
C THR A 129 -17.32 -10.24 -12.92
N VAL A 130 -16.88 -10.94 -13.97
CA VAL A 130 -15.48 -10.97 -14.39
C VAL A 130 -15.04 -9.60 -14.91
N SER A 131 -15.83 -8.97 -15.77
CA SER A 131 -15.52 -7.64 -16.30
C SER A 131 -15.48 -6.56 -15.21
N TRP A 132 -16.40 -6.61 -14.23
CA TRP A 132 -16.38 -5.73 -13.06
C TRP A 132 -15.13 -5.95 -12.19
N THR A 133 -14.81 -7.22 -11.91
CA THR A 133 -13.64 -7.60 -11.10
C THR A 133 -12.36 -7.09 -11.75
N ALA A 134 -12.22 -7.25 -13.08
CA ALA A 134 -11.04 -6.79 -13.82
C ALA A 134 -10.83 -5.28 -13.70
N MET A 135 -11.89 -4.48 -13.73
CA MET A 135 -11.78 -3.03 -13.54
C MET A 135 -11.47 -2.64 -12.10
N ILE A 136 -12.17 -3.24 -11.14
CA ILE A 136 -11.96 -2.97 -9.70
C ILE A 136 -10.51 -3.31 -9.32
N ASP A 137 -10.05 -4.50 -9.69
CA ASP A 137 -8.67 -4.93 -9.42
C ASP A 137 -7.66 -4.03 -10.15
N GLY A 138 -7.98 -3.61 -11.38
CA GLY A 138 -7.13 -2.67 -12.12
C GLY A 138 -6.94 -1.33 -11.43
N TYR A 139 -8.00 -0.75 -10.86
CA TYR A 139 -7.91 0.45 -10.04
C TYR A 139 -7.07 0.22 -8.78
N VAL A 140 -7.24 -0.92 -8.09
CA VAL A 140 -6.43 -1.28 -6.93
C VAL A 140 -4.95 -1.41 -7.28
N GLN A 141 -4.62 -2.06 -8.40
CA GLN A 141 -3.24 -2.21 -8.88
C GLN A 141 -2.60 -0.86 -9.26
N ALA A 142 -3.41 0.09 -9.76
CA ALA A 142 -2.96 1.45 -10.05
C ALA A 142 -2.89 2.38 -8.83
N GLY A 143 -3.25 1.90 -7.63
CA GLY A 143 -3.29 2.71 -6.40
C GLY A 143 -4.48 3.68 -6.32
N GLN A 144 -5.43 3.57 -7.23
CA GLN A 144 -6.65 4.38 -7.33
C GLN A 144 -7.77 3.75 -6.50
N PHE A 145 -7.58 3.72 -5.18
CA PHE A 145 -8.44 2.95 -4.27
C PHE A 145 -9.85 3.54 -4.13
N ARG A 146 -10.02 4.86 -4.28
CA ARG A 146 -11.34 5.51 -4.17
C ARG A 146 -12.22 5.10 -5.35
N GLU A 147 -11.64 5.13 -6.54
CA GLU A 147 -12.25 4.72 -7.80
C GLU A 147 -12.62 3.22 -7.76
N ALA A 148 -11.79 2.37 -7.15
CA ALA A 148 -12.13 0.96 -6.93
C ALA A 148 -13.40 0.77 -6.07
N LEU A 149 -13.56 1.55 -5.00
CA LEU A 149 -14.77 1.52 -4.16
C LEU A 149 -15.99 2.10 -4.88
N GLU A 150 -15.81 3.11 -5.73
CA GLU A 150 -16.86 3.68 -6.57
C GLU A 150 -17.34 2.67 -7.63
N MET A 151 -16.40 2.00 -8.32
CA MET A 151 -16.71 0.91 -9.25
C MET A 151 -17.53 -0.19 -8.59
N PHE A 152 -17.23 -0.53 -7.34
CA PHE A 152 -17.98 -1.51 -6.60
C PHE A 152 -19.41 -1.04 -6.26
N ARG A 153 -19.60 0.25 -5.94
CA ARG A 153 -20.95 0.83 -5.78
C ARG A 153 -21.73 0.75 -7.08
N GLU A 154 -21.11 1.09 -8.22
CA GLU A 154 -21.72 0.95 -9.55
C GLU A 154 -22.11 -0.51 -9.86
N MET A 155 -21.26 -1.47 -9.50
CA MET A 155 -21.53 -2.90 -9.63
C MET A 155 -22.77 -3.32 -8.82
N GLN A 156 -22.88 -2.87 -7.57
CA GLN A 156 -24.03 -3.17 -6.71
C GLN A 156 -25.32 -2.52 -7.24
N LEU A 157 -25.25 -1.28 -7.74
CA LEU A 157 -26.40 -0.61 -8.38
C LEU A 157 -26.84 -1.32 -9.65
N SER A 158 -25.90 -1.91 -10.38
CA SER A 158 -26.14 -2.77 -11.55
C SER A 158 -26.66 -4.16 -11.19
N LYS A 159 -26.86 -4.46 -9.89
CA LYS A 159 -27.33 -5.75 -9.35
C LYS A 159 -26.44 -6.93 -9.74
N VAL A 160 -25.17 -6.69 -10.04
CA VAL A 160 -24.18 -7.74 -10.31
C VAL A 160 -23.56 -8.17 -8.98
N ARG A 161 -23.61 -9.47 -8.70
CA ARG A 161 -23.07 -10.02 -7.47
C ARG A 161 -21.55 -10.10 -7.56
N ALA A 162 -20.89 -9.60 -6.51
CA ALA A 162 -19.46 -9.72 -6.34
C ALA A 162 -19.06 -11.13 -5.92
N ASP A 163 -17.90 -11.57 -6.41
CA ASP A 163 -17.27 -12.83 -6.04
C ASP A 163 -16.15 -12.62 -5.02
N GLU A 164 -15.48 -13.70 -4.63
CA GLU A 164 -14.38 -13.67 -3.66
C GLU A 164 -13.22 -12.76 -4.10
N PHE A 165 -12.89 -12.76 -5.40
CA PHE A 165 -11.82 -11.93 -5.95
C PHE A 165 -12.18 -10.45 -5.89
N THR A 166 -13.40 -10.10 -6.30
CA THR A 166 -13.92 -8.74 -6.17
C THR A 166 -13.80 -8.27 -4.72
N MET A 167 -14.28 -9.08 -3.76
CA MET A 167 -14.28 -8.70 -2.35
C MET A 167 -12.87 -8.55 -1.78
N VAL A 168 -11.91 -9.35 -2.21
CA VAL A 168 -10.50 -9.19 -1.83
C VAL A 168 -9.92 -7.86 -2.34
N SER A 169 -10.23 -7.47 -3.58
CA SER A 169 -9.84 -6.15 -4.10
C SER A 169 -10.50 -5.01 -3.30
N ILE A 170 -11.77 -5.14 -2.91
CA ILE A 170 -12.46 -4.15 -2.07
C ILE A 170 -11.86 -4.01 -0.68
N VAL A 171 -11.62 -5.11 0.03
CA VAL A 171 -11.00 -5.03 1.37
C VAL A 171 -9.57 -4.51 1.29
N THR A 172 -8.86 -4.77 0.19
CA THR A 172 -7.53 -4.17 -0.08
C THR A 172 -7.64 -2.65 -0.24
N ALA A 173 -8.60 -2.15 -1.03
CA ALA A 173 -8.86 -0.72 -1.16
C ALA A 173 -9.21 -0.08 0.20
N CYS A 174 -10.06 -0.73 1.00
CA CYS A 174 -10.39 -0.27 2.36
C CYS A 174 -9.15 -0.21 3.25
N ALA A 175 -8.28 -1.22 3.19
CA ALA A 175 -7.03 -1.27 3.94
C ALA A 175 -6.14 -0.07 3.62
N GLN A 176 -6.01 0.30 2.34
CA GLN A 176 -5.15 1.41 1.91
C GLN A 176 -5.74 2.77 2.28
N LEU A 177 -7.06 2.91 2.23
CA LEU A 177 -7.77 4.16 2.57
C LEU A 177 -8.03 4.31 4.08
N GLY A 178 -7.85 3.26 4.88
CA GLY A 178 -8.26 3.23 6.29
C GLY A 178 -9.79 3.25 6.46
N ALA A 179 -10.53 2.75 5.46
CA ALA A 179 -11.98 2.79 5.40
C ALA A 179 -12.62 1.59 6.14
N LEU A 180 -12.63 1.65 7.47
CA LEU A 180 -13.15 0.58 8.33
C LEU A 180 -14.65 0.34 8.16
N GLU A 181 -15.47 1.38 8.03
CA GLU A 181 -16.94 1.24 7.88
C GLU A 181 -17.26 0.47 6.60
N THR A 182 -16.63 0.85 5.49
CA THR A 182 -16.76 0.14 4.21
C THR A 182 -16.20 -1.28 4.30
N GLY A 183 -15.09 -1.50 5.02
CA GLY A 183 -14.53 -2.83 5.28
C GLY A 183 -15.46 -3.75 6.08
N GLU A 184 -16.14 -3.22 7.11
CA GLU A 184 -17.14 -3.96 7.88
C GLU A 184 -18.37 -4.29 7.04
N TRP A 185 -18.83 -3.34 6.21
CA TRP A 185 -19.90 -3.60 5.26
C TRP A 185 -19.51 -4.72 4.28
N ALA A 186 -18.27 -4.73 3.79
CA ALA A 186 -17.75 -5.77 2.91
C ALA A 186 -17.76 -7.15 3.58
N ARG A 187 -17.38 -7.24 4.86
CA ARG A 187 -17.49 -8.49 5.66
C ARG A 187 -18.94 -8.95 5.80
N ILE A 188 -19.87 -8.03 6.10
CA ILE A 188 -21.31 -8.35 6.18
C ILE A 188 -21.84 -8.84 4.83
N TYR A 189 -21.43 -8.20 3.73
CA TYR A 189 -21.79 -8.60 2.37
C TYR A 189 -21.33 -10.04 2.07
N MET A 190 -20.06 -10.35 2.35
CA MET A 190 -19.50 -11.70 2.16
C MET A 190 -20.33 -12.76 2.89
N ASN A 191 -20.66 -12.52 4.16
CA ASN A 191 -21.48 -13.44 4.95
C ASN A 191 -22.89 -13.61 4.37
N ARG A 192 -23.58 -12.50 4.04
CA ARG A 192 -24.95 -12.55 3.49
C ARG A 192 -25.04 -13.27 2.16
N HIS A 193 -24.00 -13.16 1.34
CA HIS A 193 -23.95 -13.83 0.05
C HIS A 193 -23.33 -15.23 0.12
N GLY A 194 -22.84 -15.68 1.28
CA GLY A 194 -22.21 -17.00 1.42
C GLY A 194 -20.87 -17.11 0.69
N ILE A 195 -20.14 -16.00 0.59
CA ILE A 195 -18.72 -16.02 0.19
C ILE A 195 -17.96 -16.66 1.34
N LYS A 196 -17.26 -17.77 1.07
CA LYS A 196 -16.60 -18.55 2.11
C LYS A 196 -15.40 -17.78 2.65
N MET A 197 -15.27 -17.78 3.98
CA MET A 197 -14.08 -17.31 4.67
C MET A 197 -13.00 -18.38 4.59
N ASP A 198 -12.36 -18.50 3.42
CA ASP A 198 -11.18 -19.33 3.28
C ASP A 198 -9.92 -18.60 3.78
N THR A 199 -8.77 -19.27 3.72
CA THR A 199 -7.51 -18.68 4.17
C THR A 199 -7.14 -17.43 3.35
N PHE A 200 -7.50 -17.36 2.08
CA PHE A 200 -7.20 -16.22 1.22
C PHE A 200 -8.01 -14.97 1.60
N VAL A 201 -9.33 -15.11 1.75
CA VAL A 201 -10.22 -14.03 2.22
C VAL A 201 -9.89 -13.64 3.66
N GLY A 202 -9.61 -14.62 4.52
CA GLY A 202 -9.21 -14.41 5.91
C GLY A 202 -7.94 -13.55 6.03
N ASN A 203 -6.90 -13.87 5.25
CA ASN A 203 -5.66 -13.10 5.23
C ASN A 203 -5.89 -11.65 4.77
N ALA A 204 -6.74 -11.43 3.76
CA ALA A 204 -7.07 -10.09 3.28
C ALA A 204 -7.84 -9.26 4.33
N LEU A 205 -8.74 -9.88 5.09
CA LEU A 205 -9.46 -9.22 6.18
C LEU A 205 -8.56 -8.90 7.37
N ILE A 206 -7.63 -9.79 7.74
CA ILE A 206 -6.63 -9.52 8.79
C ILE A 206 -5.79 -8.29 8.41
N ASP A 207 -5.30 -8.21 7.16
CA ASP A 207 -4.57 -7.05 6.66
C ASP A 207 -5.43 -5.78 6.69
N MET A 208 -6.68 -5.86 6.22
CA MET A 208 -7.62 -4.73 6.22
C MET A 208 -7.88 -4.19 7.62
N TYR A 209 -8.29 -5.03 8.57
CA TYR A 209 -8.54 -4.60 9.94
C TYR A 209 -7.30 -4.02 10.61
N SER A 210 -6.14 -4.64 10.38
CA SER A 210 -4.85 -4.15 10.89
C SER A 210 -4.50 -2.77 10.33
N LYS A 211 -4.70 -2.54 9.03
CA LYS A 211 -4.42 -1.27 8.33
C LYS A 211 -5.51 -0.20 8.50
N CYS A 212 -6.65 -0.57 9.07
CA CYS A 212 -7.68 0.33 9.56
C CYS A 212 -7.55 0.63 11.07
N GLY A 213 -6.52 0.08 11.74
CA GLY A 213 -6.27 0.31 13.16
C GLY A 213 -7.32 -0.33 14.08
N SER A 214 -7.93 -1.45 13.68
CA SER A 214 -8.79 -2.26 14.53
C SER A 214 -8.16 -3.64 14.70
N ILE A 215 -7.12 -3.69 15.53
CA ILE A 215 -6.32 -4.91 15.71
C ILE A 215 -7.10 -6.04 16.38
N GLU A 216 -8.08 -5.69 17.22
CA GLU A 216 -8.98 -6.63 17.89
C GLU A 216 -9.79 -7.43 16.87
N ARG A 217 -10.36 -6.74 15.86
CA ARG A 217 -11.11 -7.41 14.79
C ARG A 217 -10.20 -8.26 13.91
N ALA A 218 -8.96 -7.85 13.68
CA ALA A 218 -7.99 -8.68 12.97
C ALA A 218 -7.70 -10.00 13.73
N LEU A 219 -7.58 -9.94 15.06
CA LEU A 219 -7.41 -11.11 15.91
C LEU A 219 -8.65 -12.01 15.93
N ASP A 220 -9.86 -11.43 15.91
CA ASP A 220 -11.11 -12.20 15.76
C ASP A 220 -11.11 -13.01 14.46
N VAL A 221 -10.78 -12.36 13.32
CA VAL A 221 -10.67 -13.06 12.03
C VAL A 221 -9.60 -14.15 12.08
N PHE A 222 -8.43 -13.87 12.66
CA PHE A 222 -7.36 -14.86 12.83
C PHE A 222 -7.84 -16.09 13.62
N ASN A 223 -8.69 -15.91 14.63
CA ASN A 223 -9.26 -17.00 15.41
C ASN A 223 -10.32 -17.79 14.63
N GLU A 224 -11.06 -17.16 13.72
CA GLU A 224 -12.06 -17.80 12.85
C GLU A 224 -11.46 -18.61 11.69
N VAL A 225 -10.26 -18.26 11.21
CA VAL A 225 -9.57 -19.00 10.14
C VAL A 225 -9.17 -20.39 10.65
N HIS A 226 -9.76 -21.44 10.07
CA HIS A 226 -9.57 -22.82 10.52
C HIS A 226 -8.21 -23.40 10.11
N SER A 227 -7.76 -23.11 8.89
CA SER A 227 -6.46 -23.53 8.34
C SER A 227 -5.58 -22.30 8.19
N ARG A 228 -4.73 -22.07 9.19
CA ARG A 228 -3.78 -20.95 9.21
C ARG A 228 -2.51 -21.36 8.50
N ASP A 229 -2.22 -20.73 7.38
CA ASP A 229 -0.94 -20.90 6.70
C ASP A 229 0.08 -19.87 7.20
N LYS A 230 1.31 -19.99 6.72
CA LYS A 230 2.36 -19.00 6.92
C LYS A 230 1.92 -17.55 6.67
N PHE A 231 1.06 -17.29 5.68
CA PHE A 231 0.58 -15.95 5.37
C PHE A 231 -0.39 -15.43 6.43
N THR A 232 -1.25 -16.28 6.99
CA THR A 232 -2.14 -15.93 8.11
C THR A 232 -1.37 -15.48 9.34
N TRP A 233 -0.31 -16.22 9.72
CA TRP A 233 0.57 -15.85 10.84
C TRP A 233 1.35 -14.57 10.56
N THR A 234 1.90 -14.44 9.36
CA THR A 234 2.67 -13.26 8.98
C THR A 234 1.81 -12.00 8.97
N ALA A 235 0.56 -12.09 8.50
CA ALA A 235 -0.38 -10.97 8.48
C ALA A 235 -0.69 -10.44 9.90
N VAL A 236 -0.94 -11.35 10.87
CA VAL A 236 -1.23 -10.92 12.26
C VAL A 236 0.01 -10.37 12.97
N ILE A 237 1.20 -10.94 12.74
CA ILE A 237 2.47 -10.44 13.30
C ILE A 237 2.74 -9.02 12.79
N LEU A 238 2.62 -8.79 11.48
CA LEU A 238 2.79 -7.46 10.88
C LEU A 238 1.74 -6.48 11.41
N GLY A 239 0.48 -6.91 11.50
CA GLY A 239 -0.61 -6.09 12.00
C GLY A 239 -0.39 -5.61 13.43
N LEU A 240 0.00 -6.52 14.34
CA LEU A 240 0.34 -6.19 15.72
C LEU A 240 1.56 -5.25 15.80
N ALA A 241 2.60 -5.53 15.02
CA ALA A 241 3.82 -4.72 14.99
C ALA A 241 3.54 -3.25 14.64
N VAL A 242 2.84 -2.99 13.53
CA VAL A 242 2.54 -1.61 13.10
C VAL A 242 1.55 -0.89 14.01
N ASN A 243 0.73 -1.64 14.76
CA ASN A 243 -0.22 -1.09 15.74
C ASN A 243 0.40 -0.79 17.12
N GLY A 244 1.69 -1.09 17.31
CA GLY A 244 2.41 -0.83 18.57
C GLY A 244 2.33 -1.98 19.59
N HIS A 245 1.80 -3.14 19.19
CA HIS A 245 1.68 -4.35 20.02
C HIS A 245 2.91 -5.26 19.82
N GLY A 246 4.11 -4.70 20.00
CA GLY A 246 5.35 -5.38 19.62
C GLY A 246 5.62 -6.69 20.37
N GLU A 247 5.32 -6.74 21.68
CA GLU A 247 5.48 -7.98 22.47
C GLU A 247 4.46 -9.06 22.07
N GLU A 248 3.21 -8.68 21.77
CA GLU A 248 2.20 -9.62 21.26
C GLU A 248 2.55 -10.14 19.87
N ALA A 249 3.15 -9.31 19.01
CA ALA A 249 3.65 -9.74 17.71
C ALA A 249 4.75 -10.82 17.85
N ILE A 250 5.62 -10.68 18.86
CA ILE A 250 6.65 -11.69 19.17
C ILE A 250 6.01 -12.96 19.73
N ASP A 251 4.98 -12.87 20.58
CA ASP A 251 4.22 -14.05 21.04
C ASP A 251 3.56 -14.80 19.87
N MET A 252 3.00 -14.08 18.89
CA MET A 252 2.44 -14.70 17.68
C MET A 252 3.50 -15.41 16.84
N PHE A 253 4.73 -14.88 16.78
CA PHE A 253 5.85 -15.56 16.14
C PHE A 253 6.20 -16.87 16.87
N ASP A 254 6.29 -16.86 18.19
CA ASP A 254 6.54 -18.09 18.97
C ASP A 254 5.42 -19.12 18.79
N ARG A 255 4.16 -18.67 18.72
CA ARG A 255 3.00 -19.53 18.43
C ARG A 255 3.03 -20.11 17.03
N MET A 256 3.47 -19.34 16.03
CA MET A 256 3.69 -19.82 14.66
C MET A 256 4.72 -20.96 14.64
N LEU A 257 5.84 -20.82 15.36
CA LEU A 257 6.85 -21.87 15.48
C LEU A 257 6.31 -23.14 16.17
N ARG A 258 5.50 -22.98 17.22
CA ARG A 258 4.83 -24.12 17.92
C ARG A 258 3.80 -24.82 17.03
N ALA A 259 3.25 -24.11 16.05
CA ALA A 259 2.37 -24.68 15.04
C ALA A 259 3.14 -25.35 13.89
N PHE A 260 4.47 -25.42 13.96
CA PHE A 260 5.37 -25.95 12.92
C PHE A 260 5.29 -25.20 11.58
N GLU A 261 4.84 -23.95 11.59
CA GLU A 261 4.87 -23.07 10.43
C GLU A 261 6.23 -22.35 10.38
N ALA A 262 6.96 -22.53 9.28
CA ALA A 262 8.29 -21.96 9.12
C ALA A 262 8.21 -20.46 8.77
N PRO A 263 8.94 -19.59 9.49
CA PRO A 263 8.98 -18.17 9.16
C PRO A 263 9.70 -17.96 7.83
N ASP A 264 9.33 -16.89 7.13
CA ASP A 264 10.02 -16.44 5.93
C ASP A 264 10.55 -15.02 6.07
N GLU A 265 11.10 -14.48 4.98
CA GLU A 265 11.60 -13.11 4.89
C GLU A 265 10.56 -12.08 5.37
N VAL A 266 9.28 -12.26 5.03
CA VAL A 266 8.24 -11.29 5.40
C VAL A 266 7.90 -11.41 6.89
N THR A 267 7.88 -12.63 7.44
CA THR A 267 7.72 -12.85 8.89
C THR A 267 8.80 -12.11 9.68
N PHE A 268 10.05 -12.15 9.23
CA PHE A 268 11.16 -11.47 9.90
C PHE A 268 11.07 -9.94 9.83
N ILE A 269 10.57 -9.37 8.73
CA ILE A 269 10.23 -7.95 8.66
C ILE A 269 9.21 -7.59 9.77
N GLY A 270 8.22 -8.46 10.01
CA GLY A 270 7.22 -8.27 11.06
C GLY A 270 7.80 -8.20 12.47
N VAL A 271 8.60 -9.18 12.88
CA VAL A 271 9.20 -9.19 14.23
C VAL A 271 10.26 -8.11 14.42
N LEU A 272 11.01 -7.76 13.37
CA LEU A 272 11.96 -6.64 13.43
C LEU A 272 11.22 -5.30 13.56
N THR A 273 10.12 -5.11 12.84
CA THR A 273 9.25 -3.92 12.97
C THR A 273 8.63 -3.85 14.37
N ALA A 274 8.21 -4.98 14.93
CA ALA A 274 7.73 -5.06 16.30
C ALA A 274 8.79 -4.61 17.31
N CYS A 275 10.04 -5.06 17.12
CA CYS A 275 11.17 -4.62 17.95
C CYS A 275 11.44 -3.12 17.78
N THR A 276 11.38 -2.60 16.54
CA THR A 276 11.55 -1.18 16.24
C THR A 276 10.55 -0.32 16.98
N HIS A 277 9.25 -0.64 16.90
CA HIS A 277 8.22 0.21 17.51
C HIS A 277 8.11 0.04 19.04
N ALA A 278 8.54 -1.10 19.58
CA ALA A 278 8.61 -1.35 21.01
C ALA A 278 9.94 -0.93 21.66
N GLY A 279 10.96 -0.54 20.87
CA GLY A 279 12.29 -0.19 21.38
C GLY A 279 13.12 -1.38 21.89
N LEU A 280 12.82 -2.59 21.43
CA LEU A 280 13.46 -3.84 21.88
C LEU A 280 14.76 -4.11 21.10
N VAL A 281 15.78 -3.28 21.32
CA VAL A 281 17.02 -3.30 20.52
C VAL A 281 17.73 -4.66 20.55
N ASP A 282 17.84 -5.27 21.72
CA ASP A 282 18.58 -6.54 21.87
C ASP A 282 17.83 -7.70 21.20
N LYS A 283 16.51 -7.82 21.43
CA LYS A 283 15.67 -8.80 20.71
C LYS A 283 15.74 -8.60 19.19
N GLY A 284 15.74 -7.36 18.72
CA GLY A 284 15.86 -7.05 17.29
C GLY A 284 17.18 -7.55 16.69
N ARG A 285 18.30 -7.41 17.42
CA ARG A 285 19.60 -7.98 17.01
C ARG A 285 19.55 -9.51 16.99
N ASP A 286 18.97 -10.13 18.01
CA ASP A 286 18.85 -11.59 18.10
C ASP A 286 18.04 -12.16 16.94
N PHE A 287 16.88 -11.55 16.63
CA PHE A 287 16.09 -11.94 15.47
C PHE A 287 16.87 -11.79 14.17
N PHE A 288 17.54 -10.65 13.96
CA PHE A 288 18.32 -10.38 12.75
C PHE A 288 19.45 -11.41 12.56
N LEU A 289 20.16 -11.78 13.62
CA LEU A 289 21.20 -12.81 13.56
C LEU A 289 20.63 -14.22 13.33
N SER A 290 19.50 -14.53 13.97
CA SER A 290 18.83 -15.83 13.85
C SER A 290 18.36 -16.13 12.43
N MET A 291 18.04 -15.11 11.63
CA MET A 291 17.64 -15.27 10.23
C MET A 291 18.65 -16.12 9.46
N THR A 292 19.93 -15.74 9.51
CA THR A 292 20.99 -16.48 8.81
C THR A 292 21.45 -17.70 9.61
N GLY A 293 21.63 -17.56 10.92
CA GLY A 293 22.19 -18.62 11.76
C GLY A 293 21.27 -19.83 11.96
N THR A 294 19.98 -19.59 12.15
CA THR A 294 18.99 -20.63 12.49
C THR A 294 18.11 -20.96 11.29
N TYR A 295 17.58 -19.96 10.60
CA TYR A 295 16.56 -20.16 9.56
C TYR A 295 17.13 -20.20 8.14
N ARG A 296 18.43 -19.92 7.95
CA ARG A 296 19.10 -19.85 6.64
C ARG A 296 18.43 -18.88 5.67
N ILE A 297 17.84 -17.81 6.19
CA ILE A 297 17.24 -16.72 5.44
C ILE A 297 18.29 -15.60 5.34
N ALA A 298 18.62 -15.21 4.11
CA ALA A 298 19.54 -14.11 3.86
C ALA A 298 18.80 -12.76 4.09
N PRO A 299 19.33 -11.85 4.93
CA PRO A 299 18.72 -10.54 5.11
C PRO A 299 18.72 -9.75 3.80
N ASN A 300 17.55 -9.33 3.36
CA ASN A 300 17.38 -8.42 2.22
C ASN A 300 17.39 -6.93 2.67
N VAL A 301 17.26 -6.00 1.72
CA VAL A 301 17.28 -4.54 1.96
C VAL A 301 16.26 -4.08 3.00
N MET A 302 15.08 -4.74 3.09
CA MET A 302 14.03 -4.36 4.03
C MET A 302 14.41 -4.72 5.48
N HIS A 303 15.04 -5.87 5.70
CA HIS A 303 15.51 -6.28 7.03
C HIS A 303 16.57 -5.31 7.57
N TYR A 304 17.52 -4.91 6.72
CA TYR A 304 18.47 -3.86 7.07
C TYR A 304 17.76 -2.54 7.36
N GLY A 305 16.76 -2.16 6.55
CA GLY A 305 15.91 -0.99 6.81
C GLY A 305 15.27 -1.00 8.21
N CYS A 306 14.72 -2.13 8.65
CA CYS A 306 14.18 -2.29 10.01
C CYS A 306 15.26 -2.12 11.09
N MET A 307 16.46 -2.69 10.88
CA MET A 307 17.58 -2.54 11.82
C MET A 307 18.08 -1.10 11.90
N ILE A 308 18.16 -0.38 10.78
CA ILE A 308 18.54 1.03 10.75
C ILE A 308 17.49 1.89 11.45
N ASP A 309 16.19 1.62 11.28
CA ASP A 309 15.13 2.32 12.02
C ASP A 309 15.22 2.04 13.53
N LEU A 310 15.40 0.77 13.93
CA LEU A 310 15.55 0.35 15.31
C LEU A 310 16.73 1.06 16.01
N LEU A 311 17.92 0.99 15.41
CA LEU A 311 19.12 1.63 15.94
C LEU A 311 19.03 3.14 15.89
N GLY A 312 18.43 3.68 14.83
CA GLY A 312 18.19 5.09 14.62
C GLY A 312 17.36 5.71 15.73
N ARG A 313 16.19 5.12 16.04
CA ARG A 313 15.31 5.57 17.14
C ARG A 313 15.94 5.40 18.52
N ALA A 314 16.79 4.40 18.68
CA ALA A 314 17.54 4.19 19.92
C ALA A 314 18.74 5.15 20.08
N GLY A 315 18.98 6.07 19.13
CA GLY A 315 20.11 7.00 19.15
C GLY A 315 21.46 6.38 18.80
N LYS A 316 21.51 5.12 18.37
CA LYS A 316 22.73 4.37 18.04
C LYS A 316 23.18 4.64 16.59
N LEU A 317 23.32 5.91 16.23
CA LEU A 317 23.55 6.34 14.85
C LEU A 317 24.84 5.80 14.22
N ARG A 318 25.91 5.68 15.01
CA ARG A 318 27.18 5.10 14.52
C ARG A 318 27.04 3.61 14.18
N GLU A 319 26.40 2.85 15.06
CA GLU A 319 26.10 1.43 14.81
C GLU A 319 25.18 1.25 13.61
N ALA A 320 24.21 2.16 13.42
CA ALA A 320 23.35 2.17 12.24
C ALA A 320 24.19 2.38 10.96
N LEU A 321 25.10 3.36 10.95
CA LEU A 321 25.99 3.61 9.81
C LEU A 321 26.93 2.42 9.52
N GLU A 322 27.50 1.81 10.56
CA GLU A 322 28.31 0.58 10.43
C GLU A 322 27.49 -0.59 9.86
N THR A 323 26.22 -0.70 10.25
CA THR A 323 25.30 -1.73 9.75
C THR A 323 25.02 -1.55 8.26
N ILE A 324 24.90 -0.30 7.78
CA ILE A 324 24.82 0.00 6.35
C ILE A 324 26.11 -0.44 5.63
N GLY A 325 27.27 -0.19 6.22
CA GLY A 325 28.57 -0.61 5.67
C GLY A 325 28.75 -2.12 5.55
N LYS A 326 28.01 -2.92 6.32
CA LYS A 326 28.01 -4.39 6.29
C LYS A 326 26.99 -5.00 5.33
N MET A 327 26.20 -4.18 4.63
CA MET A 327 25.19 -4.69 3.70
C MET A 327 25.83 -5.40 2.50
N PRO A 328 25.39 -6.62 2.15
CA PRO A 328 25.89 -7.33 0.97
C PRO A 328 25.28 -6.79 -0.34
N MET A 329 24.26 -5.92 -0.25
CA MET A 329 23.62 -5.24 -1.36
C MET A 329 23.75 -3.72 -1.24
N LYS A 330 23.50 -3.00 -2.34
CA LYS A 330 23.46 -1.53 -2.33
C LYS A 330 22.33 -1.04 -1.42
N PRO A 331 22.59 -0.07 -0.52
CA PRO A 331 21.54 0.54 0.28
C PRO A 331 20.55 1.30 -0.60
N SER A 332 19.25 1.24 -0.25
CA SER A 332 18.20 1.96 -0.97
C SER A 332 18.02 3.39 -0.45
N SER A 333 17.33 4.23 -1.22
CA SER A 333 16.94 5.58 -0.79
C SER A 333 16.15 5.57 0.53
N ALA A 334 15.35 4.53 0.77
CA ALA A 334 14.61 4.39 2.03
C ALA A 334 15.54 4.24 3.25
N ILE A 335 16.63 3.48 3.14
CA ILE A 335 17.58 3.26 4.25
C ILE A 335 18.27 4.56 4.63
N TRP A 336 18.80 5.29 3.64
CA TRP A 336 19.44 6.59 3.89
C TRP A 336 18.46 7.62 4.41
N GLY A 337 17.22 7.64 3.90
CA GLY A 337 16.13 8.47 4.42
C GLY A 337 15.81 8.18 5.89
N THR A 338 15.76 6.90 6.29
CA THR A 338 15.57 6.49 7.69
C THR A 338 16.71 6.97 8.58
N LEU A 339 17.97 6.80 8.16
CA LEU A 339 19.12 7.27 8.93
C LEU A 339 19.13 8.80 9.05
N LEU A 340 18.84 9.53 7.97
CA LEU A 340 18.73 10.99 7.96
C LEU A 340 17.62 11.48 8.89
N ALA A 341 16.47 10.81 8.90
CA ALA A 341 15.38 11.12 9.81
C ALA A 341 15.78 10.92 11.28
N ALA A 342 16.53 9.84 11.60
CA ALA A 342 17.07 9.61 12.93
C ALA A 342 18.11 10.68 13.33
N CYS A 343 18.99 11.07 12.40
CA CYS A 343 19.96 12.14 12.62
C CYS A 343 19.29 13.48 12.93
N ARG A 344 18.17 13.80 12.29
CA ARG A 344 17.33 14.97 12.61
C ARG A 344 16.79 14.91 14.06
N VAL A 345 16.29 13.75 14.48
CA VAL A 345 15.76 13.55 15.84
C VAL A 345 16.87 13.77 16.87
N HIS A 346 18.03 13.14 16.68
CA HIS A 346 19.14 13.19 17.64
C HIS A 346 20.11 14.37 17.45
N GLY A 347 19.93 15.19 16.42
CA GLY A 347 20.75 16.39 16.17
C GLY A 347 22.17 16.10 15.68
N ASN A 348 22.41 14.97 15.01
CA ASN A 348 23.74 14.62 14.49
C ASN A 348 23.91 15.14 13.05
N SER A 349 24.53 16.31 12.90
CA SER A 349 24.72 16.94 11.59
C SER A 349 25.70 16.17 10.69
N GLU A 350 26.77 15.59 11.25
CA GLU A 350 27.81 14.89 10.48
C GLU A 350 27.27 13.65 9.75
N ILE A 351 26.63 12.73 10.47
CA ILE A 351 26.04 11.53 9.87
C ILE A 351 24.83 11.90 9.00
N GLY A 352 24.09 12.95 9.38
CA GLY A 352 22.95 13.43 8.60
C GLY A 352 23.35 14.00 7.24
N GLU A 353 24.41 14.79 7.15
CA GLU A 353 24.94 15.30 5.87
C GLU A 353 25.38 14.16 4.96
N LEU A 354 26.13 13.19 5.51
CA LEU A 354 26.54 12.00 4.77
C LEU A 354 25.32 11.21 4.26
N ALA A 355 24.32 10.97 5.11
CA ALA A 355 23.12 10.25 4.72
C ALA A 355 22.34 10.98 3.62
N ALA A 356 22.25 12.31 3.70
CA ALA A 356 21.60 13.12 2.68
C ALA A 356 22.37 13.14 1.35
N GLU A 357 23.69 13.22 1.38
CA GLU A 357 24.54 13.14 0.19
C GLU A 357 24.31 11.80 -0.53
N ARG A 358 24.41 10.68 0.19
CA ARG A 358 24.17 9.33 -0.36
C ARG A 358 22.75 9.14 -0.89
N LEU A 359 21.75 9.73 -0.22
CA LEU A 359 20.37 9.70 -0.65
C LEU A 359 20.17 10.43 -1.98
N LEU A 360 20.76 11.62 -2.11
CA LEU A 360 20.66 12.46 -3.30
C LEU A 360 21.52 11.97 -4.48
N GLU A 361 22.58 11.19 -4.21
CA GLU A 361 23.31 10.43 -5.25
C GLU A 361 22.41 9.37 -5.91
N LEU A 362 21.53 8.72 -5.13
CA LEU A 362 20.62 7.69 -5.61
C LEU A 362 19.34 8.26 -6.24
N ASP A 363 18.82 9.34 -5.65
CA ASP A 363 17.58 9.98 -6.05
C ASP A 363 17.72 11.51 -5.97
N PRO A 364 18.23 12.16 -7.04
CA PRO A 364 18.51 13.60 -7.04
C PRO A 364 17.28 14.50 -6.91
N GLU A 365 16.08 13.96 -7.18
CA GLU A 365 14.80 14.67 -7.12
C GLU A 365 14.05 14.43 -5.80
N ASN A 366 14.66 13.72 -4.86
CA ASN A 366 14.04 13.35 -3.59
C ASN A 366 13.73 14.58 -2.72
N SER A 367 12.50 15.08 -2.78
CA SER A 367 12.09 16.26 -2.00
C SER A 367 12.19 16.04 -0.49
N MET A 368 11.99 14.82 0.00
CA MET A 368 12.09 14.47 1.41
C MET A 368 13.52 14.61 1.95
N ALA A 369 14.53 14.21 1.16
CA ALA A 369 15.94 14.37 1.50
C ALA A 369 16.29 15.83 1.80
N TYR A 370 15.91 16.72 0.88
CA TYR A 370 16.12 18.16 1.01
C TYR A 370 15.38 18.72 2.23
N VAL A 371 14.11 18.36 2.43
CA VAL A 371 13.34 18.85 3.58
C VAL A 371 13.95 18.37 4.90
N LEU A 372 14.35 17.10 5.02
CA LEU A 372 14.96 16.58 6.25
C LEU A 372 16.33 17.21 6.54
N LEU A 373 17.17 17.41 5.51
CA LEU A 373 18.46 18.08 5.65
C LEU A 373 18.30 19.57 6.01
N SER A 374 17.35 20.28 5.38
CA SER A 374 16.98 21.65 5.76
C SER A 374 16.58 21.72 7.24
N ASN A 375 15.75 20.77 7.70
CA ASN A 375 15.28 20.75 9.08
C ASN A 375 16.42 20.45 10.07
N LEU A 376 17.36 19.58 9.68
CA LEU A 376 18.57 19.30 10.45
C LEU A 376 19.44 20.56 10.58
N TYR A 377 19.68 21.29 9.49
CA TYR A 377 20.42 22.56 9.54
C TYR A 377 19.74 23.63 10.38
N ALA A 378 18.41 23.76 10.26
CA ALA A 378 17.65 24.68 11.08
C ALA A 378 17.78 24.36 12.58
N LYS A 379 17.72 23.08 12.97
CA LYS A 379 17.93 22.63 14.36
C LYS A 379 19.34 22.92 14.87
N SER A 380 20.34 22.88 13.99
CA SER A 380 21.73 23.25 14.30
C SER A 380 22.02 24.75 14.14
N ASN A 381 21.00 25.61 14.00
CA ASN A 381 21.11 27.06 13.79
C ASN A 381 21.91 27.49 12.54
N ARG A 382 22.04 26.62 11.54
CA ARG A 382 22.76 26.85 10.28
C ARG A 382 21.85 27.43 9.20
N TRP A 383 21.32 28.63 9.45
CA TRP A 383 20.34 29.28 8.56
C TRP A 383 20.88 29.65 7.18
N GLY A 384 22.20 29.80 7.03
CA GLY A 384 22.85 29.99 5.73
C GLY A 384 22.62 28.79 4.81
N ASP A 385 22.83 27.58 5.34
CA ASP A 385 22.67 26.34 4.59
C ASP A 385 21.20 26.04 4.28
N VAL A 386 20.27 26.42 5.18
CA VAL A 386 18.83 26.34 4.91
C VAL A 386 18.45 27.20 3.70
N ARG A 387 18.95 28.44 3.62
CA ARG A 387 18.67 29.33 2.47
C ARG A 387 19.28 28.78 1.19
N TRP A 388 20.52 28.33 1.25
CA TRP A 388 21.18 27.69 0.11
C TRP A 388 20.39 26.48 -0.40
N LEU A 389 19.96 25.60 0.51
CA LEU A 389 19.25 24.39 0.14
C LEU A 389 17.87 24.66 -0.47
N ARG A 390 17.16 25.69 0.03
CA ARG A 390 15.92 26.18 -0.60
C ARG A 390 16.13 26.71 -2.01
N GLN A 391 17.21 27.46 -2.21
CA GLN A 391 17.58 27.96 -3.53
C GLN A 391 17.83 26.79 -4.50
N VAL A 392 18.58 25.77 -4.06
CA VAL A 392 18.80 24.55 -4.84
C VAL A 392 17.49 23.84 -5.18
N MET A 393 16.56 23.72 -4.23
CA MET A 393 15.24 23.13 -4.50
C MET A 393 14.46 23.93 -5.56
N MET A 394 14.50 25.26 -5.50
CA MET A 394 13.84 26.13 -6.49
C MET A 394 14.48 26.00 -7.88
N GLU A 395 15.81 26.03 -7.97
CA GLU A 395 16.55 25.92 -9.23
C GLU A 395 16.32 24.56 -9.91
N LYS A 396 16.20 23.48 -9.12
CA LYS A 396 15.89 22.15 -9.62
C LYS A 396 14.39 21.89 -9.84
N GLY A 397 13.52 22.83 -9.52
CA GLY A 397 12.07 22.66 -9.63
C GLY A 397 11.47 21.62 -8.66
N ILE A 398 12.17 21.28 -7.58
CA ILE A 398 11.76 20.25 -6.62
C ILE A 398 10.63 20.80 -5.75
N LYS A 399 9.46 20.16 -5.81
CA LYS A 399 8.29 20.50 -5.00
C LYS A 399 8.17 19.58 -3.80
N LYS A 400 7.83 20.16 -2.65
CA LYS A 400 7.50 19.40 -1.43
C LYS A 400 6.13 18.74 -1.61
N GLU A 401 6.05 17.45 -1.29
CA GLU A 401 4.77 16.74 -1.20
C GLU A 401 3.91 17.35 -0.07
N PRO A 402 2.66 17.77 -0.36
CA PRO A 402 1.76 18.28 0.66
C PRO A 402 1.35 17.17 1.63
N GLY A 403 1.20 17.52 2.90
CA GLY A 403 0.62 16.60 3.88
C GLY A 403 -0.90 16.55 3.74
N CYS A 404 -1.45 15.37 3.52
CA CYS A 404 -2.89 15.12 3.45
C CYS A 404 -3.32 14.12 4.54
N SER A 405 -4.51 14.34 5.09
CA SER A 405 -5.16 13.44 6.05
C SER A 405 -6.49 12.97 5.49
N LEU A 406 -6.68 11.66 5.43
CA LEU A 406 -7.91 11.01 5.01
C LEU A 406 -8.69 10.54 6.23
N ILE A 407 -10.02 10.65 6.17
CA ILE A 407 -10.92 10.16 7.20
C ILE A 407 -12.19 9.60 6.54
N GLU A 408 -12.65 8.43 6.98
CA GLU A 408 -13.96 7.90 6.60
C GLU A 408 -14.99 8.31 7.65
N MET A 409 -16.09 8.90 7.20
CA MET A 409 -17.26 9.23 8.01
C MET A 409 -18.52 8.97 7.20
N ASN A 410 -19.47 8.23 7.76
CA ASN A 410 -20.77 7.93 7.13
C ASN A 410 -20.61 7.31 5.73
N GLY A 411 -19.65 6.38 5.59
CA GLY A 411 -19.32 5.72 4.32
C GLY A 411 -18.74 6.64 3.24
N THR A 412 -18.30 7.86 3.57
CA THR A 412 -17.61 8.75 2.63
C THR A 412 -16.21 9.06 3.12
N ILE A 413 -15.24 9.03 2.21
CA ILE A 413 -13.85 9.35 2.51
C ILE A 413 -13.64 10.84 2.23
N HIS A 414 -13.24 11.58 3.24
CA HIS A 414 -12.92 13.01 3.17
C HIS A 414 -11.41 13.18 3.20
N GLU A 415 -10.89 14.08 2.36
CA GLU A 415 -9.48 14.45 2.31
C GLU A 415 -9.28 15.88 2.79
N PHE A 416 -8.26 16.07 3.61
CA PHE A 416 -7.87 17.38 4.12
C PHE A 416 -6.41 17.66 3.80
N VAL A 417 -6.15 18.77 3.13
CA VAL A 417 -4.81 19.30 2.89
C VAL A 417 -4.66 20.60 3.69
N ALA A 418 -3.49 20.83 4.27
CA ALA A 418 -3.24 22.02 5.07
C ALA A 418 -3.49 23.31 4.25
N GLY A 419 -4.36 24.17 4.76
CA GLY A 419 -4.74 25.43 4.09
C GLY A 419 -5.77 25.31 2.97
N ASP A 420 -6.19 24.08 2.62
CA ASP A 420 -7.28 23.88 1.65
C ASP A 420 -8.63 24.27 2.27
N ARG A 421 -9.50 24.83 1.42
CA ARG A 421 -10.87 25.26 1.73
C ARG A 421 -11.89 24.75 0.70
N SER A 422 -11.50 23.78 -0.13
CA SER A 422 -12.36 23.16 -1.14
C SER A 422 -13.51 22.34 -0.54
N HIS A 423 -13.38 21.89 0.71
CA HIS A 423 -14.37 21.06 1.37
C HIS A 423 -15.70 21.82 1.57
N PRO A 424 -16.88 21.21 1.29
CA PRO A 424 -18.18 21.89 1.40
C PRO A 424 -18.47 22.49 2.78
N MET A 425 -17.99 21.85 3.86
CA MET A 425 -18.16 22.29 5.24
C MET A 425 -16.95 23.10 5.77
N SER A 426 -16.13 23.69 4.89
CA SER A 426 -14.87 24.33 5.28
C SER A 426 -15.05 25.37 6.40
N GLU A 427 -16.00 26.30 6.26
CA GLU A 427 -16.20 27.35 7.29
C GLU A 427 -16.48 26.79 8.69
N GLU A 428 -17.34 25.78 8.76
CA GLU A 428 -17.71 25.10 10.00
C GLU A 428 -16.52 24.34 10.61
N ILE A 429 -15.72 23.67 9.78
CA ILE A 429 -14.52 22.94 10.20
C ILE A 429 -13.49 23.89 10.80
N TYR A 430 -13.20 25.01 10.14
CA TYR A 430 -12.24 25.99 10.64
C TYR A 430 -12.75 26.64 11.94
N SER A 431 -14.05 26.96 12.03
CA SER A 431 -14.65 27.48 13.28
C SER A 431 -14.54 26.48 14.43
N LYS A 432 -14.80 25.19 14.16
CA LYS A 432 -14.65 24.11 15.15
C LYS A 432 -13.20 23.93 15.55
N LEU A 433 -12.27 24.00 14.61
CA LEU A 433 -10.83 23.93 14.87
C LEU A 433 -10.37 25.07 15.78
N ASP A 434 -10.82 26.30 15.53
CA ASP A 434 -10.49 27.46 16.38
C ASP A 434 -10.98 27.27 17.83
N LYS A 435 -12.18 26.67 18.00
CA LYS A 435 -12.68 26.28 19.32
C LYS A 435 -11.78 25.23 19.98
N VAL A 436 -11.46 24.15 19.26
CA VAL A 436 -10.57 23.07 19.77
C VAL A 436 -9.22 23.65 20.18
N LEU A 437 -8.63 24.53 19.38
CA LEU A 437 -7.35 25.18 19.68
C LEU A 437 -7.43 26.09 20.90
N THR A 438 -8.56 26.77 21.10
CA THR A 438 -8.80 27.59 22.29
C THR A 438 -8.87 26.70 23.54
N ASP A 439 -9.62 25.59 23.48
CA ASP A 439 -9.71 24.63 24.58
C ASP A 439 -8.34 24.02 24.90
N LEU A 440 -7.54 23.70 23.88
CA LEU A 440 -6.19 23.18 24.06
C LEU A 440 -5.27 24.18 24.76
N LYS A 441 -5.30 25.46 24.36
CA LYS A 441 -4.52 26.53 25.01
C LYS A 441 -4.89 26.68 26.48
N ASN A 442 -6.17 26.54 26.81
CA ASN A 442 -6.65 26.60 28.19
C ASN A 442 -6.15 25.41 29.04
N ASP A 443 -5.91 24.23 28.44
CA ASP A 443 -5.30 23.06 29.11
C ASP A 443 -3.75 23.07 29.05
N GLY A 444 -3.14 24.18 28.61
CA GLY A 444 -1.68 24.35 28.61
C GLY A 444 -0.96 23.89 27.34
N TYR A 445 -1.66 23.68 26.23
CA TYR A 445 -1.03 23.40 24.94
C TYR A 445 -0.23 24.62 24.44
N VAL A 446 1.06 24.42 24.21
CA VAL A 446 1.94 25.38 23.56
C VAL A 446 2.38 24.78 22.22
N PRO A 447 2.12 25.46 21.08
CA PRO A 447 2.56 24.97 19.78
C PRO A 447 4.08 24.85 19.72
N ASP A 448 4.56 23.70 19.25
CA ASP A 448 6.00 23.48 19.09
C ASP A 448 6.52 24.16 17.82
N VAL A 449 6.84 25.46 17.95
CA VAL A 449 7.39 26.28 16.86
C VAL A 449 8.72 25.76 16.31
N THR A 450 9.41 24.85 17.02
CA THR A 450 10.64 24.21 16.52
C THR A 450 10.37 23.27 15.36
N GLU A 451 9.11 22.84 15.17
CA GLU A 451 8.68 22.03 14.02
C GLU A 451 8.33 22.89 12.78
N VAL A 452 8.39 24.23 12.88
CA VAL A 452 8.18 25.16 11.75
C VAL A 452 9.49 25.75 11.27
N PHE A 453 10.00 25.19 10.18
CA PHE A 453 11.32 25.54 9.66
C PHE A 453 11.33 26.77 8.73
N VAL A 454 10.35 27.68 8.82
CA VAL A 454 10.25 28.90 8.00
C VAL A 454 10.66 30.13 8.81
N GLN A 455 11.42 31.06 8.21
CA GLN A 455 11.75 32.36 8.80
C GLN A 455 10.56 33.31 8.66
N VAL A 456 9.59 33.16 9.55
CA VAL A 456 8.43 34.03 9.73
C VAL A 456 8.32 34.41 11.20
N THR A 457 7.45 35.35 11.57
CA THR A 457 7.29 35.71 12.99
C THR A 457 6.81 34.49 13.80
N GLU A 458 7.06 34.47 15.10
CA GLU A 458 6.60 33.37 15.96
C GLU A 458 5.07 33.22 15.90
N GLU A 459 4.31 34.31 15.71
CA GLU A 459 2.85 34.24 15.52
C GLU A 459 2.46 33.58 14.18
N GLU A 460 3.23 33.83 13.12
CA GLU A 460 3.02 33.22 11.80
C GLU A 460 3.40 31.73 11.80
N LYS A 461 4.45 31.33 12.52
CA LYS A 461 4.79 29.91 12.71
C LYS A 461 3.67 29.16 13.40
N GLN A 462 3.09 29.73 14.46
CA GLN A 462 1.97 29.13 15.17
C GLN A 462 0.76 28.91 14.26
N LYS A 463 0.45 29.87 13.37
CA LYS A 463 -0.66 29.73 12.40
C LYS A 463 -0.46 28.56 11.45
N VAL A 464 0.77 28.31 10.99
CA VAL A 464 1.07 27.15 10.13
C VAL A 464 0.77 25.83 10.85
N LEU A 465 1.13 25.72 12.14
CA LEU A 465 0.87 24.52 12.95
C LEU A 465 -0.61 24.29 13.23
N TYR A 466 -1.40 25.36 13.36
CA TYR A 466 -2.83 25.26 13.62
C TYR A 466 -3.57 24.58 12.47
N TRP A 467 -3.16 24.82 11.22
CA TRP A 467 -3.87 24.35 10.03
C TRP A 467 -3.28 23.07 9.42
N HIS A 468 -2.59 22.27 10.23
CA HIS A 468 -2.19 20.93 9.80
C HIS A 468 -3.42 20.05 9.49
N SER A 469 -3.33 19.26 8.42
CA SER A 469 -4.40 18.40 7.91
C SER A 469 -5.00 17.48 8.98
N GLU A 470 -4.18 17.02 9.93
CA GLU A 470 -4.57 16.13 11.02
C GLU A 470 -5.57 16.81 11.95
N LYS A 471 -5.32 18.09 12.29
CA LYS A 471 -6.19 18.88 13.17
C LYS A 471 -7.50 19.24 12.45
N LEU A 472 -7.44 19.52 11.15
CA LEU A 472 -8.63 19.71 10.30
C LEU A 472 -9.50 18.45 10.27
N ALA A 473 -8.89 17.28 10.06
CA ALA A 473 -9.60 16.01 10.06
C ALA A 473 -10.24 15.70 11.42
N VAL A 474 -9.53 15.97 12.53
CA VAL A 474 -10.10 15.83 13.90
C VAL A 474 -11.24 16.81 14.13
N ALA A 475 -11.11 18.08 13.72
CA ALA A 475 -12.15 19.08 13.88
C ALA A 475 -13.42 18.70 13.11
N PHE A 476 -13.27 18.26 11.86
CA PHE A 476 -14.36 17.71 11.06
C PHE A 476 -15.04 16.53 11.76
N ALA A 477 -14.26 15.55 12.22
CA ALA A 477 -14.78 14.38 12.93
C ALA A 477 -15.58 14.77 14.19
N LEU A 478 -15.05 15.67 15.02
CA LEU A 478 -15.72 16.17 16.23
C LEU A 478 -16.98 17.00 15.94
N LEU A 479 -17.20 17.40 14.68
CA LEU A 479 -18.39 18.12 14.25
C LEU A 479 -19.48 17.16 13.77
N VAL A 480 -19.11 16.12 13.01
CA VAL A 480 -20.07 15.24 12.33
C VAL A 480 -20.37 13.93 13.04
N SER A 481 -19.61 13.55 14.07
CA SER A 481 -19.74 12.24 14.74
C SER A 481 -20.08 12.35 16.22
N GLU A 482 -20.84 11.38 16.73
CA GLU A 482 -21.21 11.26 18.15
C GLU A 482 -20.02 10.85 19.02
N SER A 483 -20.00 11.24 20.31
CA SER A 483 -18.89 11.05 21.26
C SER A 483 -18.45 9.60 21.57
N SER A 484 -19.17 8.58 21.08
CA SER A 484 -18.80 7.16 21.18
C SER A 484 -17.90 6.62 20.04
N VAL A 485 -17.99 7.17 18.82
CA VAL A 485 -17.29 6.68 17.62
C VAL A 485 -15.76 6.93 17.63
N THR A 486 -14.92 5.91 17.53
CA THR A 486 -13.46 6.13 17.40
C THR A 486 -13.11 6.86 16.08
N ILE A 487 -12.36 7.96 16.16
CA ILE A 487 -11.91 8.73 14.99
C ILE A 487 -10.69 8.04 14.37
N ARG A 488 -10.70 7.77 13.06
CA ARG A 488 -9.60 7.10 12.34
C ARG A 488 -9.07 7.99 11.23
N ILE A 489 -7.78 8.30 11.27
CA ILE A 489 -7.13 9.20 10.31
C ILE A 489 -5.97 8.47 9.65
N VAL A 490 -5.87 8.58 8.32
CA VAL A 490 -4.72 8.11 7.56
C VAL A 490 -3.93 9.32 7.04
N LYS A 491 -2.65 9.39 7.37
CA LYS A 491 -1.72 10.45 6.97
C LYS A 491 -0.73 9.90 5.94
N ASN A 492 -0.52 10.61 4.83
CA ASN A 492 0.47 10.23 3.80
C ASN A 492 1.93 10.42 4.25
N LEU A 493 2.18 11.40 5.12
CA LEU A 493 3.48 11.71 5.70
C LEU A 493 3.62 11.18 7.13
N ARG A 494 4.83 11.22 7.70
CA ARG A 494 5.01 11.04 9.14
C ARG A 494 4.32 12.20 9.87
N MET A 495 3.48 11.90 10.86
CA MET A 495 2.85 12.93 11.70
C MET A 495 3.93 13.77 12.39
N CYS A 496 3.72 15.06 12.66
CA CYS A 496 4.70 15.85 13.41
C CYS A 496 4.51 15.74 14.94
N LEU A 497 5.53 16.13 15.71
CA LEU A 497 5.48 16.06 17.18
C LEU A 497 4.39 16.96 17.76
N ASP A 498 4.18 18.13 17.17
CA ASP A 498 3.13 19.08 17.56
C ASP A 498 1.72 18.47 17.40
N CYS A 499 1.41 17.87 16.25
CA CYS A 499 0.14 17.18 16.02
C CYS A 499 -0.03 16.00 16.98
N HIS A 500 1.02 15.21 17.21
CA HIS A 500 0.99 14.11 18.15
C HIS A 500 0.63 14.58 19.58
N ASN A 501 1.25 15.65 20.06
CA ASN A 501 0.97 16.22 21.38
C ASN A 501 -0.41 16.87 21.47
N ALA A 502 -0.82 17.59 20.42
CA ALA A 502 -2.16 18.18 20.35
C ALA A 502 -3.25 17.10 20.42
N ILE A 503 -3.12 16.01 19.65
CA ILE A 503 -4.11 14.93 19.62
C ILE A 503 -4.19 14.22 20.98
N LYS A 504 -3.06 13.98 21.68
CA LYS A 504 -3.09 13.49 23.07
C LYS A 504 -4.04 14.35 23.93
N LEU A 505 -3.81 15.67 23.96
CA LEU A 505 -4.65 16.58 24.75
C LEU A 505 -6.11 16.60 24.27
N ILE A 506 -6.37 16.54 22.97
CA ILE A 506 -7.74 16.45 22.42
C ILE A 506 -8.45 15.21 22.96
N THR A 507 -7.81 14.04 22.98
CA THR A 507 -8.44 12.80 23.48
C THR A 507 -8.82 12.87 24.96
N LYS A 508 -8.05 13.63 25.75
CA LYS A 508 -8.33 13.89 27.17
C LYS A 508 -9.49 14.88 27.32
N LEU A 509 -9.47 15.99 26.60
CA LEU A 509 -10.47 17.07 26.72
C LEU A 509 -11.85 16.66 26.19
N TYR A 510 -11.88 15.97 25.05
CA TYR A 510 -13.11 15.60 24.37
C TYR A 510 -13.57 14.17 24.69
N VAL A 511 -12.83 13.44 25.55
CA VAL A 511 -13.08 12.05 25.93
C VAL A 511 -13.32 11.17 24.71
N ARG A 512 -12.35 11.23 23.79
CA ARG A 512 -12.46 10.68 22.44
C ARG A 512 -11.26 9.82 22.09
N GLU A 513 -11.50 8.60 21.63
CA GLU A 513 -10.43 7.78 21.06
C GLU A 513 -10.13 8.23 19.63
N ILE A 514 -8.85 8.40 19.34
CA ILE A 514 -8.35 8.82 18.01
C ILE A 514 -7.24 7.86 17.60
N VAL A 515 -7.33 7.30 16.42
CA VAL A 515 -6.33 6.42 15.82
C VAL A 515 -5.77 7.11 14.59
N VAL A 516 -4.47 7.34 14.56
CA VAL A 516 -3.78 7.95 13.42
C VAL A 516 -2.79 6.96 12.84
N ARG A 517 -3.00 6.56 11.59
CA ARG A 517 -2.01 5.83 10.79
C ARG A 517 -1.12 6.83 10.07
N ASP A 518 0.16 6.87 10.38
CA ASP A 518 1.14 7.58 9.58
C ASP A 518 1.93 6.62 8.67
N ARG A 519 2.92 7.14 7.94
CA ARG A 519 3.75 6.33 7.03
C ARG A 519 4.53 5.20 7.71
N THR A 520 4.71 5.25 9.03
CA THR A 520 5.58 4.34 9.79
C THR A 520 4.84 3.42 10.75
N ARG A 521 3.74 3.90 11.37
CA ARG A 521 2.98 3.14 12.37
C ARG A 521 1.60 3.74 12.64
N PHE A 522 0.84 3.07 13.49
CA PHE A 522 -0.32 3.64 14.15
C PHE A 522 0.04 4.32 15.47
N HIS A 523 -0.72 5.36 15.77
CA HIS A 523 -0.75 6.05 17.04
C HIS A 523 -2.18 5.93 17.57
N HIS A 524 -2.37 5.10 18.59
CA HIS A 524 -3.66 4.94 19.26
C HIS A 524 -3.69 5.88 20.46
N PHE A 525 -4.47 6.95 20.33
CA PHE A 525 -4.61 7.98 21.35
C PHE A 525 -5.83 7.73 22.21
N ARG A 526 -5.60 7.65 23.53
CA ARG A 526 -6.65 7.43 24.51
C ARG A 526 -6.29 8.11 25.83
N HIS A 527 -7.21 8.92 26.36
CA HIS A 527 -7.06 9.61 27.65
C HIS A 527 -5.73 10.38 27.82
N GLY A 528 -5.24 11.03 26.77
CA GLY A 528 -3.97 11.78 26.84
C GLY A 528 -2.71 10.96 26.61
N LEU A 529 -2.82 9.65 26.42
CA LEU A 529 -1.71 8.75 26.14
C LEU A 529 -1.73 8.29 24.70
N CYS A 530 -0.57 7.87 24.18
CA CYS A 530 -0.43 7.25 22.87
C CYS A 530 0.20 5.86 23.02
N SER A 531 -0.25 4.89 22.20
CA SER A 531 0.32 3.52 22.17
C SER A 531 1.83 3.48 21.96
N CYS A 532 2.40 4.54 21.38
CA CYS A 532 3.83 4.60 21.17
C CYS A 532 4.69 4.95 22.39
N LYS A 533 4.08 5.32 23.53
CA LYS A 533 4.79 5.69 24.77
C LYS A 533 5.81 6.81 24.57
N ASP A 534 5.54 7.74 23.65
CA ASP A 534 6.45 8.82 23.24
C ASP A 534 7.81 8.34 22.72
N TYR A 535 7.94 7.06 22.37
CA TYR A 535 9.07 6.51 21.63
C TYR A 535 8.93 6.91 20.16
N TRP A 536 9.47 8.08 19.84
CA TRP A 536 9.26 8.76 18.57
C TRP A 536 10.36 8.48 17.56
#